data_AF-A0A2K3QRA0-F1
#
_entry.id   AF-A0A2K3QRA0-F1
#
_cell.length_a   1.000
_cell.length_b   1.000
_cell.length_c   1.000
_cell.angle_alpha   90.00
_cell.angle_beta   90.00
_cell.angle_gamma   90.00
#
_symmetry.space_group_name_H-M   'P 1'
#
loop_
_entity.id
_entity.type
_entity.pdbx_description
1 polymer ?
#
loop_
_entity_poly.entity_id
_entity_poly.type
_entity_poly.pdbx_seq_one_letter_code
_entity_poly.pdbx_strand_id
1 'polypeptide(L)'
;MQFTLAMVLIALQGAGVLSVSIETQCGKLGVNDVDRSNLGPDVDPNNIRPCKEHPEAAAANPNSLTERACYLEKTVGCSIGGYCFKQCDPTVPGAWCWTAQNAGLGHWVTCTVDADCTVAQSCGVGTCDACGCSC
;
A
#
# COMPACT_ATOMS: atom_id res chain seq x y z
N MET A 1 -62.00 5.47 -30.82
CA MET A 1 -60.77 6.15 -30.35
C MET A 1 -59.79 5.05 -29.94
N GLN A 2 -58.86 4.70 -30.83
CA GLN A 2 -57.80 3.72 -30.57
C GLN A 2 -56.51 4.51 -30.31
N PHE A 3 -55.96 4.41 -29.10
CA PHE A 3 -54.61 4.90 -28.80
C PHE A 3 -53.75 3.67 -28.53
N THR A 4 -52.93 3.33 -29.52
CA THR A 4 -52.03 2.19 -29.49
C THR A 4 -50.90 2.44 -28.49
N LEU A 5 -50.75 1.47 -27.60
CA LEU A 5 -49.70 1.31 -26.60
C LEU A 5 -48.31 1.32 -27.27
N ALA A 6 -47.37 2.15 -26.81
CA ALA A 6 -45.95 2.01 -27.10
C ALA A 6 -45.19 1.78 -25.78
N MET A 7 -44.98 0.51 -25.44
CA MET A 7 -44.07 0.13 -24.35
C MET A 7 -42.63 0.35 -24.83
N VAL A 8 -41.97 1.35 -24.28
CA VAL A 8 -40.52 1.55 -24.45
C VAL A 8 -39.80 0.55 -23.56
N LEU A 9 -39.25 -0.50 -24.18
CA LEU A 9 -38.31 -1.42 -23.55
C LEU A 9 -36.99 -0.66 -23.30
N ILE A 10 -36.81 -0.16 -22.07
CA ILE A 10 -35.52 0.34 -21.61
C ILE A 10 -34.64 -0.88 -21.36
N ALA A 11 -33.68 -1.11 -22.26
CA ALA A 11 -32.67 -2.15 -22.13
C ALA A 11 -31.87 -1.93 -20.83
N LEU A 12 -31.91 -2.93 -19.96
CA LEU A 12 -31.15 -2.99 -18.72
C LEU A 12 -29.66 -3.14 -19.06
N GLN A 13 -28.90 -2.06 -18.98
CA GLN A 13 -27.46 -2.10 -19.20
C GLN A 13 -26.81 -2.61 -17.91
N GLY A 14 -26.47 -3.91 -17.88
CA GLY A 14 -25.64 -4.47 -16.84
C GLY A 14 -24.28 -3.80 -16.85
N ALA A 15 -23.97 -3.04 -15.79
CA ALA A 15 -22.61 -2.57 -15.53
C ALA A 15 -21.74 -3.79 -15.21
N GLY A 16 -21.10 -4.34 -16.24
CA GLY A 16 -20.06 -5.35 -16.07
C GLY A 16 -18.88 -4.71 -15.34
N VAL A 17 -18.72 -5.03 -14.06
CA VAL A 17 -17.49 -4.74 -13.32
C VAL A 17 -16.41 -5.62 -13.96
N LEU A 18 -15.53 -5.03 -14.77
CA LEU A 18 -14.36 -5.75 -15.28
C LEU A 18 -13.49 -6.10 -14.08
N SER A 19 -13.47 -7.38 -13.69
CA SER A 19 -12.53 -7.88 -12.69
C SER A 19 -11.13 -7.87 -13.29
N VAL A 20 -10.43 -6.75 -13.17
CA VAL A 20 -8.98 -6.68 -13.44
C VAL A 20 -8.27 -7.70 -12.54
N SER A 21 -7.35 -8.48 -13.12
CA SER A 21 -6.56 -9.43 -12.35
C SER A 21 -5.64 -8.69 -11.37
N ILE A 22 -5.30 -9.36 -10.26
CA ILE A 22 -4.38 -8.80 -9.26
C ILE A 22 -3.00 -8.47 -9.84
N GLU A 23 -2.54 -9.28 -10.80
CA GLU A 23 -1.34 -9.01 -11.61
C GLU A 23 -1.43 -7.68 -12.36
N THR A 24 -2.59 -7.40 -12.98
CA THR A 24 -2.82 -6.13 -13.69
C THR A 24 -2.92 -4.97 -12.71
N GLN A 25 -3.54 -5.17 -11.55
CA GLN A 25 -3.66 -4.16 -10.51
C GLN A 25 -2.30 -3.75 -9.95
N CYS A 26 -1.43 -4.72 -9.67
CA CYS A 26 -0.14 -4.46 -9.05
C CYS A 26 0.93 -4.08 -10.08
N GLY A 27 0.88 -4.62 -11.30
CA GLY A 27 1.82 -4.31 -12.37
C GLY A 27 3.28 -4.42 -11.90
N LYS A 28 4.00 -3.30 -11.93
CA LYS A 28 5.41 -3.24 -11.50
C LYS A 28 5.63 -3.42 -10.00
N LEU A 29 4.59 -3.24 -9.18
CA LEU A 29 4.68 -3.43 -7.73
C LEU A 29 4.68 -4.91 -7.33
N GLY A 30 4.37 -5.82 -8.26
CA GLY A 30 4.29 -7.26 -8.01
C GLY A 30 3.13 -7.64 -7.10
N VAL A 31 2.65 -8.87 -7.25
CA VAL A 31 1.62 -9.43 -6.37
C VAL A 31 2.26 -9.94 -5.08
N ASN A 32 1.61 -9.70 -3.95
CA ASN A 32 2.05 -10.21 -2.67
C ASN A 32 1.75 -11.72 -2.57
N ASP A 33 2.80 -12.51 -2.40
CA ASP A 33 2.80 -13.98 -2.42
C ASP A 33 3.00 -14.62 -1.04
N VAL A 34 2.75 -13.87 0.05
CA VAL A 34 2.87 -14.38 1.42
C VAL A 34 1.95 -15.59 1.66
N ASP A 35 2.52 -16.62 2.29
CA ASP A 35 1.80 -17.83 2.68
C ASP A 35 0.78 -17.53 3.79
N ARG A 36 -0.49 -17.41 3.39
CA ARG A 36 -1.61 -17.15 4.32
C ARG A 36 -1.86 -18.30 5.31
N SER A 37 -1.34 -19.49 5.05
CA SER A 37 -1.47 -20.64 5.97
C SER A 37 -0.40 -20.64 7.06
N ASN A 38 0.61 -19.78 6.96
CA ASN A 38 1.72 -19.67 7.89
C ASN A 38 1.96 -18.22 8.33
N LEU A 39 0.92 -17.62 8.93
CA LEU A 39 0.97 -16.26 9.45
C LEU A 39 1.19 -16.25 10.96
N GLY A 40 1.79 -15.18 11.47
CA GLY A 40 1.90 -14.95 12.91
C GLY A 40 0.53 -14.79 13.57
N PRO A 41 0.43 -15.01 14.90
CA PRO A 41 -0.85 -15.02 15.62
C PRO A 41 -1.62 -13.69 15.54
N ASP A 42 -0.93 -12.58 15.32
CA ASP A 42 -1.50 -11.23 15.29
C ASP A 42 -1.75 -10.70 13.86
N VAL A 43 -1.64 -11.57 12.84
CA VAL A 43 -1.86 -11.21 11.44
C VAL A 43 -3.23 -11.70 10.99
N ASP A 44 -4.09 -10.79 10.55
CA ASP A 44 -5.35 -11.12 9.88
C ASP A 44 -5.09 -11.53 8.41
N PRO A 45 -5.35 -12.78 8.01
CA PRO A 45 -5.15 -13.25 6.64
C PRO A 45 -6.01 -12.52 5.59
N ASN A 46 -7.10 -11.89 6.01
CA ASN A 46 -8.00 -11.14 5.12
C ASN A 46 -7.57 -9.68 4.94
N ASN A 47 -6.62 -9.20 5.74
CA ASN A 47 -6.08 -7.85 5.68
C ASN A 47 -4.61 -7.87 5.25
N ILE A 48 -4.31 -8.56 4.16
CA ILE A 48 -2.98 -8.58 3.53
C ILE A 48 -3.05 -7.74 2.26
N ARG A 49 -2.12 -6.79 2.11
CA ARG A 49 -2.08 -5.93 0.92
C ARG A 49 -1.91 -6.77 -0.34
N PRO A 50 -2.60 -6.42 -1.44
CA PRO A 50 -2.55 -7.18 -2.68
C PRO A 50 -1.20 -7.09 -3.38
N CYS A 51 -0.55 -5.92 -3.30
CA CYS A 51 0.70 -5.64 -3.99
C CYS A 51 1.87 -5.69 -3.03
N LYS A 52 2.97 -6.26 -3.51
CA LYS A 52 4.18 -6.53 -2.74
C LYS A 52 4.90 -5.23 -2.38
N GLU A 53 5.19 -4.39 -3.37
CA GLU A 53 5.94 -3.14 -3.19
C GLU A 53 5.09 -1.94 -2.73
N HIS A 54 5.75 -0.98 -2.07
CA HIS A 54 5.16 0.32 -1.75
C HIS A 54 4.94 1.14 -3.04
N PRO A 55 3.81 1.84 -3.22
CA PRO A 55 3.55 2.63 -4.42
C PRO A 55 4.62 3.68 -4.74
N GLU A 56 5.24 4.25 -3.70
CA GLU A 56 6.32 5.24 -3.86
C GLU A 56 7.72 4.63 -3.93
N ALA A 57 7.87 3.31 -3.74
CA ALA A 57 9.16 2.64 -3.95
C ALA A 57 9.58 2.66 -5.43
N ALA A 58 8.61 2.55 -6.34
CA ALA A 58 8.85 2.56 -7.78
C ALA A 58 9.12 3.96 -8.36
N ALA A 59 8.78 5.02 -7.62
CA ALA A 59 8.97 6.40 -8.03
C ALA A 59 10.36 6.87 -7.56
N ALA A 60 11.41 6.48 -8.30
CA ALA A 60 12.74 7.08 -8.22
C ALA A 60 12.68 8.57 -8.60
N ASN A 61 12.14 9.42 -7.71
CA ASN A 61 12.28 10.86 -7.76
C ASN A 61 13.38 11.21 -6.75
N PRO A 62 14.43 11.96 -7.13
CA PRO A 62 15.51 12.34 -6.20
C PRO A 62 15.02 13.24 -5.04
N ASN A 63 13.79 13.75 -5.10
CA ASN A 63 13.11 14.45 -4.02
C ASN A 63 11.96 13.65 -3.37
N SER A 64 11.66 12.43 -3.86
CA SER A 64 10.87 11.48 -3.06
C SER A 64 11.85 10.74 -2.16
N LEU A 65 11.41 10.44 -0.96
CA LEU A 65 12.12 9.66 0.05
C LEU A 65 12.31 8.24 -0.48
N THR A 66 13.21 8.08 -1.44
CA THR A 66 13.52 6.83 -2.09
C THR A 66 14.64 6.15 -1.33
N GLU A 67 14.60 4.84 -1.42
CA GLU A 67 15.38 3.80 -0.75
C GLU A 67 16.91 3.83 -1.03
N ARG A 68 17.53 5.01 -1.12
CA ARG A 68 18.98 5.14 -1.39
C ARG A 68 19.69 6.23 -0.59
N ALA A 69 18.94 7.02 0.16
CA ALA A 69 19.51 7.98 1.09
C ALA A 69 18.92 7.70 2.47
N CYS A 70 19.79 7.41 3.44
CA CYS A 70 19.40 7.39 4.83
C CYS A 70 18.67 8.72 5.13
N TYR A 71 17.44 8.64 5.62
CA TYR A 71 16.64 9.82 5.93
C TYR A 71 16.98 10.27 7.36
N LEU A 72 17.83 11.29 7.47
CA LEU A 72 18.41 11.72 8.75
C LEU A 72 17.58 12.75 9.50
N GLU A 73 16.53 13.31 8.88
CA GLU A 73 15.88 14.52 9.40
C GLU A 73 14.73 14.25 10.37
N LYS A 74 14.06 13.09 10.28
CA LYS A 74 12.89 12.79 11.13
C LYS A 74 12.84 11.34 11.57
N THR A 75 12.27 11.12 12.75
CA THR A 75 11.99 9.79 13.31
C THR A 75 10.69 9.19 12.77
N VAL A 76 9.76 10.03 12.33
CA VAL A 76 8.52 9.69 11.61
C VAL A 76 8.20 10.81 10.63
N GLY A 77 7.46 10.51 9.57
CA GLY A 77 6.96 11.56 8.70
C GLY A 77 5.93 11.08 7.69
N CYS A 78 5.30 12.06 7.05
CA CYS A 78 4.36 11.87 5.98
C CYS A 78 5.03 12.20 4.64
N SER A 79 5.03 11.23 3.72
CA SER A 79 5.55 11.46 2.37
C SER A 79 4.64 12.40 1.58
N ILE A 80 5.17 12.93 0.47
CA ILE A 80 4.41 13.80 -0.42
C ILE A 80 3.21 13.06 -1.03
N GLY A 81 3.31 11.75 -1.31
CA GLY A 81 2.19 10.94 -1.76
C GLY A 81 1.26 10.45 -0.65
N GLY A 82 1.47 10.92 0.58
CA GLY A 82 0.56 10.68 1.70
C GLY A 82 0.75 9.32 2.37
N TYR A 83 2.00 8.85 2.48
CA TYR A 83 2.33 7.59 3.17
C TYR A 83 3.24 7.82 4.37
N CYS A 84 2.98 7.10 5.44
CA CYS A 84 3.78 7.15 6.65
C CYS A 84 5.07 6.35 6.49
N PHE A 85 6.18 6.98 6.87
CA PHE A 85 7.46 6.33 7.07
C PHE A 85 7.98 6.61 8.49
N LYS A 86 8.90 5.78 8.96
CA LYS A 86 9.55 5.99 10.26
C LYS A 86 10.99 5.48 10.27
N GLN A 87 11.77 6.00 11.22
CA GLN A 87 13.03 5.39 11.60
C GLN A 87 12.77 4.01 12.20
N CYS A 88 13.53 3.03 11.74
CA CYS A 88 13.31 1.61 12.06
C CYS A 88 14.50 0.97 12.77
N ASP A 89 15.71 1.50 12.58
CA ASP A 89 16.90 1.06 13.30
C ASP A 89 17.59 2.28 13.94
N PRO A 90 17.64 2.35 15.28
CA PRO A 90 18.34 3.43 15.97
C PRO A 90 19.88 3.29 15.89
N THR A 91 20.39 2.11 15.53
CA THR A 91 21.82 1.83 15.39
C THR A 91 22.38 2.22 14.02
N VAL A 92 21.52 2.35 13.01
CA VAL A 92 21.87 2.80 11.67
C VAL A 92 21.27 4.19 11.45
N PRO A 93 22.08 5.27 11.53
CA PRO A 93 21.57 6.63 11.35
C PRO A 93 20.81 6.80 10.04
N GLY A 94 19.55 7.17 10.16
CA GLY A 94 18.65 7.42 9.03
C GLY A 94 18.14 6.18 8.32
N ALA A 95 18.30 4.98 8.89
CA ALA A 95 17.56 3.81 8.42
C ALA A 95 16.06 4.00 8.68
N TRP A 96 15.27 3.83 7.63
CA TRP A 96 13.83 4.05 7.68
C TRP A 96 13.06 2.92 6.97
N CYS A 97 11.75 2.90 7.19
CA CYS A 97 10.85 1.95 6.55
C CYS A 97 9.52 2.62 6.21
N TRP A 98 8.89 2.19 5.12
CA TRP A 98 7.46 2.42 4.91
C TRP A 98 6.66 1.67 5.96
N THR A 99 5.63 2.29 6.51
CA THR A 99 4.79 1.66 7.54
C THR A 99 3.57 1.01 6.93
N ALA A 100 3.16 -0.12 7.51
CA ALA A 100 1.99 -0.88 7.10
C ALA A 100 1.19 -1.39 8.30
N GLN A 101 -0.11 -1.56 8.07
CA GLN A 101 -1.03 -2.16 9.03
C GLN A 101 -0.78 -3.68 9.18
N ASN A 102 -1.54 -4.32 10.06
CA ASN A 102 -1.58 -5.78 10.19
C ASN A 102 -0.19 -6.40 10.36
N ALA A 103 0.53 -5.92 11.38
CA ALA A 103 1.93 -6.28 11.68
C ALA A 103 2.90 -6.13 10.48
N GLY A 104 2.63 -5.20 9.57
CA GLY A 104 3.48 -4.92 8.41
C GLY A 104 3.05 -5.61 7.12
N LEU A 105 2.02 -6.47 7.14
CA LEU A 105 1.52 -7.19 5.96
C LEU A 105 0.27 -6.59 5.33
N GLY A 106 -0.39 -5.67 6.03
CA GLY A 106 -1.60 -5.02 5.56
C GLY A 106 -1.34 -3.85 4.64
N HIS A 107 -2.38 -3.04 4.46
CA HIS A 107 -2.31 -1.80 3.69
C HIS A 107 -1.24 -0.85 4.24
N TRP A 108 -0.59 -0.13 3.33
CA TRP A 108 0.32 0.95 3.67
C TRP A 108 -0.41 2.02 4.48
N VAL A 109 0.23 2.52 5.53
CA VAL A 109 -0.39 3.54 6.37
C VAL A 109 -0.31 4.88 5.66
N THR A 110 -1.45 5.56 5.54
CA THR A 110 -1.56 6.85 4.85
C THR A 110 -1.62 8.01 5.85
N CYS A 111 -1.28 9.20 5.38
CA CYS A 111 -1.24 10.43 6.18
C CYS A 111 -1.55 11.65 5.33
N THR A 112 -1.90 12.75 6.00
CA THR A 112 -1.95 14.09 5.43
C THR A 112 -0.85 14.97 6.01
N VAL A 113 -0.46 14.73 7.26
CA VAL A 113 0.60 15.45 7.98
C VAL A 113 1.48 14.48 8.78
N ASP A 114 2.70 14.91 9.12
CA ASP A 114 3.65 14.10 9.89
C ASP A 114 3.05 13.55 11.21
N ALA A 115 2.17 14.32 11.85
CA ALA A 115 1.53 13.95 13.12
C ALA A 115 0.55 12.75 13.01
N ASP A 116 0.15 12.36 11.79
CA ASP A 116 -0.66 11.16 11.56
C ASP A 116 0.19 9.88 11.67
N CYS A 117 1.52 10.02 11.59
CA CYS A 117 2.48 8.93 11.62
C CYS A 117 3.09 8.76 13.00
N THR A 118 3.32 7.51 13.41
CA THR A 118 3.82 7.21 14.76
C THR A 118 4.87 6.12 14.74
N VAL A 119 5.78 6.15 15.70
CA VAL A 119 6.83 5.13 15.85
C VAL A 119 6.27 3.74 16.16
N ALA A 120 5.02 3.66 16.63
CA ALA A 120 4.33 2.40 16.96
C ALA A 120 3.84 1.65 15.72
N GLN A 121 3.69 2.32 14.57
CA GLN A 121 3.28 1.68 13.33
C GLN A 121 4.33 0.64 12.90
N SER A 122 3.89 -0.51 12.41
CA SER A 122 4.81 -1.57 11.97
C SER A 122 5.47 -1.18 10.65
N CYS A 123 6.73 -1.54 10.46
CA CYS A 123 7.35 -1.49 9.13
C CYS A 123 6.67 -2.48 8.20
N GLY A 124 6.61 -2.17 6.91
CA GLY A 124 6.23 -3.15 5.89
C GLY A 124 7.15 -4.36 5.95
N VAL A 125 6.58 -5.56 5.81
CA VAL A 125 7.31 -6.83 5.74
C VAL A 125 6.78 -7.67 4.58
N GLY A 126 7.53 -8.69 4.18
CA GLY A 126 7.17 -9.60 3.09
C GLY A 126 8.37 -9.84 2.18
N THR A 127 8.12 -10.39 1.00
CA THR A 127 9.15 -10.69 0.00
C THR A 127 9.62 -9.45 -0.79
N CYS A 128 9.26 -8.23 -0.37
CA CYS A 128 9.47 -6.95 -1.06
C CYS A 128 10.91 -6.44 -1.02
N ASP A 129 11.29 -5.72 -2.07
CA ASP A 129 12.59 -5.08 -2.19
C ASP A 129 12.61 -3.81 -1.32
N ALA A 130 11.55 -3.00 -1.39
CA ALA A 130 11.46 -1.70 -0.71
C ALA A 130 10.73 -1.73 0.63
N CYS A 131 10.65 -2.90 1.26
CA CYS A 131 10.08 -3.05 2.59
C CYS A 131 11.13 -3.48 3.60
N GLY A 132 10.75 -3.46 4.87
CA GLY A 132 11.70 -3.62 5.97
C GLY A 132 12.49 -2.34 6.21
N CYS A 133 13.53 -2.47 7.00
CA CYS A 133 14.36 -1.37 7.42
C CYS A 133 15.57 -1.23 6.50
N SER A 134 15.72 -0.10 5.82
CA SER A 134 16.84 0.13 4.89
C SER A 134 17.31 1.58 4.80
N CYS A 135 18.48 1.72 4.20
CA CYS A 135 19.03 2.92 3.55
C CYS A 135 19.45 2.51 2.13
#